data_AF-A0A927N5Z0-F1
#
_entry.id   AF-A0A927N5Z0-F1
#
_cell.length_a   1.000
_cell.length_b   1.000
_cell.length_c   1.000
_cell.angle_alpha   90.00
_cell.angle_beta   90.00
_cell.angle_gamma   90.00
#
_symmetry.space_group_name_H-M   'P 1'
#
loop_
_entity.id
_entity.type
_entity.pdbx_description
1 polymer ?
#
loop_
_entity_poly.entity_id
_entity_poly.type
_entity_poly.pdbx_seq_one_letter_code
_entity_poly.pdbx_strand_id
1 'polypeptide(L)'
;MKHLETQESATAGSTARIDTLESLREHLQWAIELEHATLPPYLCALYSLDPKRNPEAVEVVGSVFVEEMLHLALAANLLNAVGGRPRLDTPRMLPPHPRPLPHGDRSLELSLVPFGAEALEMFLRIEQPAPPGAAAEGEDYETIGQFYAAIEEGLRLLCDRLGEQAVFSGDPARQINAGHFRHTAGRLVAVDRLESALAALEEIVEQGEGTARGGVWDGDQDVFHPERDEVAHYYRFQELKVGRRYQRGDTPQSGPTGEPISVDLAGVLPMRRNPRLVDHAPGSAIRTAQEEFNHTYSAVLHLLEQAFNGSPRLLAVATGTMYALKAQAQSLMRMPDQDGTTAGPTFDYVAPEQRRWSVGDRQRVVVLRDGPYLVYGGLPLRRKRKIVSAEKDALTWQTSEPLETEDTYALCRCGHSGSKPFCDGTHAVIGFDGTETAGVRPYEELQHVHDGVRISAQRVGELCIHAAFCIGRTRPIAEMLADTGDSDVRSTVMGRIDHCPSGSYSYALERGGDTIEPDLPRAISVLAEEDGLASALWVTGGVPVLRADGEPLETRNRMTLCRCGHSGNKPLCDGTHREIGFREETPGQEGRTP
;
A
#
# COMPACT_ATOMS: atom_id res chain seq x y z
N MET A 1 59.34 20.16 -7.67
CA MET A 1 59.04 18.72 -7.51
C MET A 1 57.66 18.50 -8.08
N LYS A 2 57.58 17.74 -9.17
CA LYS A 2 56.33 17.29 -9.80
C LYS A 2 55.77 16.16 -8.94
N HIS A 3 54.53 16.28 -8.47
CA HIS A 3 53.77 15.12 -8.01
C HIS A 3 52.71 14.80 -9.06
N LEU A 4 52.88 13.63 -9.66
CA LEU A 4 51.91 12.95 -10.49
C LEU A 4 50.74 12.52 -9.59
N GLU A 5 49.53 12.90 -9.95
CA GLU A 5 48.35 12.14 -9.60
C GLU A 5 47.87 11.43 -10.86
N THR A 6 47.81 10.12 -10.73
CA THR A 6 47.48 9.10 -11.71
C THR A 6 46.01 9.20 -12.12
N GLN A 7 45.78 9.35 -13.42
CA GLN A 7 44.50 9.02 -14.05
C GLN A 7 44.29 7.50 -13.99
N GLU A 8 43.44 7.03 -13.09
CA GLU A 8 42.81 5.72 -13.22
C GLU A 8 41.60 5.87 -14.15
N SER A 9 41.85 5.52 -15.41
CA SER A 9 40.82 5.20 -16.42
C SER A 9 40.06 3.95 -15.98
N ALA A 10 38.96 4.14 -15.25
CA ALA A 10 37.92 3.12 -15.14
C ALA A 10 37.31 2.94 -16.54
N THR A 11 37.47 1.75 -17.09
CA THR A 11 36.84 1.33 -18.34
C THR A 11 35.33 1.38 -18.17
N ALA A 12 34.69 2.40 -18.74
CA ALA A 12 33.25 2.45 -18.93
C ALA A 12 32.84 1.30 -19.86
N GLY A 13 32.37 0.19 -19.28
CA GLY A 13 31.54 -0.75 -20.02
C GLY A 13 30.27 -0.03 -20.44
N SER A 14 29.87 -0.18 -21.70
CA SER A 14 28.64 0.42 -22.25
C SER A 14 27.44 -0.04 -21.41
N THR A 15 26.78 0.91 -20.75
CA THR A 15 25.54 0.74 -19.97
C THR A 15 24.36 0.20 -20.80
N ALA A 16 24.47 0.21 -22.14
CA ALA A 16 23.44 -0.30 -23.05
C ALA A 16 23.43 -1.83 -23.23
N ARG A 17 24.44 -2.56 -22.76
CA ARG A 17 24.54 -4.02 -22.98
C ARG A 17 24.20 -4.82 -21.72
N ILE A 18 23.20 -5.68 -21.81
CA ILE A 18 22.79 -6.57 -20.72
C ILE A 18 23.54 -7.90 -20.82
N ASP A 19 24.76 -7.96 -20.26
CA ASP A 19 25.61 -9.16 -20.33
C ASP A 19 26.09 -9.66 -18.97
N THR A 20 25.62 -9.09 -17.86
CA THR A 20 25.84 -9.57 -16.49
C THR A 20 24.53 -9.62 -15.71
N LEU A 21 24.50 -10.37 -14.59
CA LEU A 21 23.33 -10.36 -13.69
C LEU A 21 23.12 -8.99 -13.06
N GLU A 22 24.18 -8.21 -12.84
CA GLU A 22 24.10 -6.86 -12.30
C GLU A 22 23.45 -5.91 -13.31
N SER A 23 23.93 -5.90 -14.56
CA SER A 23 23.31 -5.10 -15.62
C SER A 23 21.85 -5.50 -15.87
N LEU A 24 21.52 -6.80 -15.83
CA LEU A 24 20.13 -7.26 -15.96
C LEU A 24 19.23 -6.74 -14.83
N ARG A 25 19.70 -6.82 -13.58
CA ARG A 25 18.95 -6.28 -12.43
C ARG A 25 18.77 -4.77 -12.52
N GLU A 26 19.78 -4.06 -12.99
CA GLU A 26 19.71 -2.63 -13.23
C GLU A 26 18.64 -2.28 -14.28
N HIS A 27 18.64 -2.95 -15.44
CA HIS A 27 17.65 -2.70 -16.49
C HIS A 27 16.24 -3.11 -16.06
N LEU A 28 16.08 -4.18 -15.27
CA LEU A 28 14.78 -4.51 -14.68
C LEU A 28 14.30 -3.47 -13.65
N GLN A 29 15.21 -2.81 -12.93
CA GLN A 29 14.86 -1.65 -12.12
C GLN A 29 14.51 -0.43 -12.98
N TRP A 30 15.14 -0.26 -14.13
CA TRP A 30 14.77 0.78 -15.10
C TRP A 30 13.41 0.52 -15.73
N ALA A 31 13.03 -0.75 -15.97
CA ALA A 31 11.68 -1.12 -16.37
C ALA A 31 10.65 -0.67 -15.33
N ILE A 32 10.89 -0.93 -14.05
CA ILE A 32 10.03 -0.43 -12.95
C ILE A 32 9.95 1.10 -12.96
N GLU A 33 11.07 1.80 -13.20
CA GLU A 33 11.10 3.27 -13.32
C GLU A 33 10.28 3.78 -14.52
N LEU A 34 10.33 3.06 -15.64
CA LEU A 34 9.61 3.34 -16.89
C LEU A 34 8.10 3.18 -16.71
N GLU A 35 7.63 1.99 -16.32
CA GLU A 35 6.21 1.69 -16.11
C GLU A 35 5.59 2.65 -15.09
N HIS A 36 6.33 3.01 -14.04
CA HIS A 36 5.83 3.99 -13.08
C HIS A 36 5.78 5.42 -13.65
N ALA A 37 6.71 5.80 -14.53
CA ALA A 37 6.78 7.17 -15.04
C ALA A 37 5.58 7.54 -15.94
N THR A 38 4.90 6.55 -16.53
CA THR A 38 3.67 6.73 -17.33
C THR A 38 2.44 7.00 -16.45
N LEU A 39 2.42 6.48 -15.20
CA LEU A 39 1.26 6.55 -14.31
C LEU A 39 0.83 7.99 -13.93
N PRO A 40 1.70 8.91 -13.46
CA PRO A 40 1.26 10.25 -13.08
C PRO A 40 0.62 11.05 -14.23
N PRO A 41 1.18 11.07 -15.45
CA PRO A 41 0.50 11.63 -16.62
C PRO A 41 -0.88 11.01 -16.91
N TYR A 42 -1.00 9.67 -16.91
CA TYR A 42 -2.26 8.97 -17.14
C TYR A 42 -3.30 9.30 -16.07
N LEU A 43 -2.91 9.33 -14.79
CA LEU A 43 -3.79 9.71 -13.67
C LEU A 43 -4.28 11.16 -13.77
N CYS A 44 -3.41 12.10 -14.16
CA CYS A 44 -3.80 13.49 -14.35
C CYS A 44 -4.89 13.64 -15.42
N ALA A 45 -4.69 13.00 -16.58
CA ALA A 45 -5.68 13.02 -17.64
C ALA A 45 -6.97 12.31 -17.20
N LEU A 46 -6.88 11.09 -16.66
CA LEU A 46 -8.02 10.30 -16.21
C LEU A 46 -8.90 11.05 -15.20
N TYR A 47 -8.30 11.67 -14.19
CA TYR A 47 -9.06 12.33 -13.13
C TYR A 47 -9.58 13.71 -13.51
N SER A 48 -9.08 14.30 -14.60
CA SER A 48 -9.64 15.52 -15.17
C SER A 48 -10.94 15.27 -15.95
N LEU A 49 -11.22 14.03 -16.37
CA LEU A 49 -12.43 13.66 -17.11
C LEU A 49 -13.67 13.61 -16.19
N ASP A 50 -14.79 14.19 -16.63
CA ASP A 50 -16.12 13.90 -16.06
C ASP A 50 -16.63 12.54 -16.56
N PRO A 51 -16.78 11.51 -15.70
CA PRO A 51 -17.21 10.18 -16.12
C PRO A 51 -18.61 10.11 -16.70
N LYS A 52 -19.48 11.09 -16.41
CA LYS A 52 -20.83 11.14 -16.99
C LYS A 52 -20.84 11.70 -18.41
N ARG A 53 -19.91 12.60 -18.71
CA ARG A 53 -19.81 13.25 -20.03
C ARG A 53 -18.88 12.47 -20.97
N ASN A 54 -17.87 11.82 -20.42
CA ASN A 54 -16.82 11.12 -21.15
C ASN A 54 -16.63 9.67 -20.67
N PRO A 55 -17.67 8.83 -20.63
CA PRO A 55 -17.55 7.46 -20.14
C PRO A 55 -16.52 6.63 -20.92
N GLU A 56 -16.50 6.75 -22.25
CA GLU A 56 -15.58 5.98 -23.11
C GLU A 56 -14.11 6.38 -22.90
N ALA A 57 -13.81 7.68 -22.74
CA ALA A 57 -12.43 8.12 -22.46
C ALA A 57 -11.97 7.71 -21.06
N VAL A 58 -12.87 7.70 -20.07
CA VAL A 58 -12.58 7.21 -18.72
C VAL A 58 -12.30 5.71 -18.72
N GLU A 59 -13.04 4.95 -19.52
CA GLU A 59 -12.85 3.51 -19.69
C GLU A 59 -11.49 3.22 -20.34
N VAL A 60 -11.19 3.84 -21.48
CA VAL A 60 -9.93 3.62 -22.21
C VAL A 60 -8.69 4.02 -21.39
N VAL A 61 -8.66 5.26 -20.85
CA VAL A 61 -7.50 5.70 -20.06
C VAL A 61 -7.41 4.92 -18.74
N GLY A 62 -8.56 4.51 -18.20
CA GLY A 62 -8.64 3.69 -17.01
C GLY A 62 -8.13 2.26 -17.20
N SER A 63 -8.42 1.61 -18.33
CA SER A 63 -7.93 0.26 -18.61
C SER A 63 -6.41 0.26 -18.83
N VAL A 64 -5.90 1.21 -19.62
CA VAL A 64 -4.44 1.38 -19.81
C VAL A 64 -3.74 1.58 -18.46
N PHE A 65 -4.24 2.47 -17.60
CA PHE A 65 -3.65 2.66 -16.25
C PHE A 65 -3.58 1.37 -15.43
N VAL A 66 -4.60 0.50 -15.53
CA VAL A 66 -4.64 -0.77 -14.81
C VAL A 66 -3.61 -1.76 -15.37
N GLU A 67 -3.41 -1.77 -16.68
CA GLU A 67 -2.40 -2.59 -17.37
C GLU A 67 -0.98 -2.12 -17.06
N GLU A 68 -0.72 -0.82 -17.03
CA GLU A 68 0.57 -0.27 -16.58
C GLU A 68 0.92 -0.65 -15.13
N MET A 69 -0.10 -0.76 -14.26
CA MET A 69 0.08 -1.28 -12.90
C MET A 69 0.40 -2.79 -12.88
N LEU A 70 -0.12 -3.55 -13.84
CA LEU A 70 0.24 -4.96 -14.06
C LEU A 70 1.68 -5.07 -14.59
N HIS A 71 2.08 -4.23 -15.56
CA HIS A 71 3.44 -4.17 -16.09
C HIS A 71 4.46 -3.89 -14.99
N LEU A 72 4.18 -2.90 -14.14
CA LEU A 72 4.98 -2.58 -12.96
C LEU A 72 5.17 -3.81 -12.05
N ALA A 73 4.11 -4.60 -11.84
CA ALA A 73 4.16 -5.82 -11.04
C ALA A 73 4.94 -6.96 -11.72
N LEU A 74 4.81 -7.12 -13.04
CA LEU A 74 5.56 -8.09 -13.84
C LEU A 74 7.06 -7.76 -13.85
N ALA A 75 7.44 -6.49 -14.08
CA ALA A 75 8.82 -6.02 -13.98
C ALA A 75 9.41 -6.25 -12.58
N ALA A 76 8.61 -6.03 -11.53
CA ALA A 76 8.99 -6.35 -10.16
C ALA A 76 9.17 -7.85 -9.91
N ASN A 77 8.30 -8.71 -10.45
CA ASN A 77 8.46 -10.17 -10.39
C ASN A 77 9.74 -10.63 -11.11
N LEU A 78 10.00 -10.11 -12.32
CA LEU A 78 11.23 -10.38 -13.07
C LEU A 78 12.47 -10.01 -12.26
N LEU A 79 12.51 -8.80 -11.68
CA LEU A 79 13.64 -8.34 -10.86
C LEU A 79 13.85 -9.22 -9.62
N ASN A 80 12.77 -9.60 -8.93
CA ASN A 80 12.86 -10.52 -7.80
C ASN A 80 13.39 -11.89 -8.21
N ALA A 81 12.87 -12.44 -9.32
CA ALA A 81 13.22 -13.77 -9.81
C ALA A 81 14.72 -13.89 -10.11
N VAL A 82 15.34 -12.82 -10.62
CA VAL A 82 16.80 -12.80 -10.86
C VAL A 82 17.63 -12.42 -9.64
N GLY A 83 17.05 -12.42 -8.44
CA GLY A 83 17.72 -12.15 -7.16
C GLY A 83 17.91 -10.66 -6.83
N GLY A 84 17.25 -9.76 -7.57
CA GLY A 84 17.18 -8.33 -7.25
C GLY A 84 16.13 -8.02 -6.17
N ARG A 85 15.92 -6.73 -5.94
CA ARG A 85 14.88 -6.19 -5.05
C ARG A 85 14.31 -4.90 -5.66
N PRO A 86 13.03 -4.89 -6.06
CA PRO A 86 12.34 -3.69 -6.52
C PRO A 86 12.49 -2.51 -5.56
N ARG A 87 12.81 -1.34 -6.09
CA ARG A 87 12.83 -0.06 -5.38
C ARG A 87 11.80 0.87 -6.00
N LEU A 88 10.80 1.26 -5.22
CA LEU A 88 9.76 2.20 -5.62
C LEU A 88 9.73 3.42 -4.69
N ASP A 89 10.09 3.23 -3.42
CA ASP A 89 10.07 4.26 -2.42
C ASP A 89 11.42 5.00 -2.35
N THR A 90 11.69 5.79 -3.39
CA THR A 90 12.95 6.50 -3.57
C THR A 90 12.73 7.78 -4.37
N PRO A 91 13.50 8.87 -4.09
CA PRO A 91 13.38 10.11 -4.86
C PRO A 91 13.63 9.91 -6.36
N ARG A 92 14.38 8.86 -6.75
CA ARG A 92 14.65 8.52 -8.16
C ARG A 92 13.39 8.13 -8.95
N MET A 93 12.35 7.62 -8.29
CA MET A 93 11.08 7.27 -8.94
C MET A 93 10.23 8.50 -9.25
N LEU A 94 10.46 9.61 -8.52
CA LEU A 94 9.67 10.84 -8.60
C LEU A 94 10.53 12.11 -8.80
N PRO A 95 11.36 12.19 -9.85
CA PRO A 95 11.91 13.46 -10.28
C PRO A 95 10.76 14.43 -10.68
N PRO A 96 10.94 15.74 -10.45
CA PRO A 96 9.90 16.74 -10.73
C PRO A 96 9.46 16.77 -12.20
N HIS A 97 8.20 17.10 -12.44
CA HIS A 97 7.65 17.32 -13.77
C HIS A 97 7.79 18.79 -14.22
N PRO A 98 7.92 19.05 -15.53
CA PRO A 98 8.07 18.05 -16.58
C PRO A 98 9.46 17.41 -16.60
N ARG A 99 9.56 16.20 -17.15
CA ARG A 99 10.80 15.38 -17.17
C ARG A 99 10.87 14.55 -18.45
N PRO A 100 12.07 14.17 -18.94
CA PRO A 100 12.15 13.19 -20.01
C PRO A 100 11.67 11.79 -19.57
N LEU A 101 11.29 10.96 -20.53
CA LEU A 101 11.09 9.52 -20.32
C LEU A 101 12.39 8.90 -19.75
N PRO A 102 12.33 8.10 -18.68
CA PRO A 102 13.53 7.53 -18.09
C PRO A 102 14.22 6.55 -19.05
N HIS A 103 15.53 6.72 -19.25
CA HIS A 103 16.41 5.84 -20.05
C HIS A 103 16.05 5.70 -21.54
N GLY A 104 15.03 6.38 -22.05
CA GLY A 104 14.62 6.36 -23.46
C GLY A 104 14.88 7.68 -24.18
N ASP A 105 14.14 7.94 -25.27
CA ASP A 105 14.24 9.17 -26.06
C ASP A 105 14.01 10.42 -25.19
N ARG A 106 15.09 11.17 -24.99
CA ARG A 106 15.11 12.41 -24.18
C ARG A 106 14.29 13.54 -24.80
N SER A 107 13.86 13.41 -26.06
CA SER A 107 12.96 14.34 -26.73
C SER A 107 11.50 14.16 -26.31
N LEU A 108 11.15 13.05 -25.67
CA LEU A 108 9.84 12.80 -25.11
C LEU A 108 9.76 13.31 -23.67
N GLU A 109 9.10 14.45 -23.50
CA GLU A 109 8.85 15.08 -22.20
C GLU A 109 7.51 14.61 -21.61
N LEU A 110 7.56 14.01 -20.42
CA LEU A 110 6.42 13.66 -19.59
C LEU A 110 5.95 14.91 -18.81
N SER A 111 4.74 15.34 -19.11
CA SER A 111 4.07 16.47 -18.46
C SER A 111 2.80 16.04 -17.74
N LEU A 112 2.49 16.71 -16.63
CA LEU A 112 1.22 16.60 -15.93
C LEU A 112 0.23 17.59 -16.54
N VAL A 113 -0.68 17.07 -17.36
CA VAL A 113 -1.69 17.85 -18.09
C VAL A 113 -3.07 17.20 -17.96
N PRO A 114 -4.16 17.98 -18.02
CA PRO A 114 -5.50 17.39 -18.10
C PRO A 114 -5.69 16.68 -19.44
N PHE A 115 -6.75 15.87 -19.54
CA PHE A 115 -7.09 15.17 -20.77
C PHE A 115 -7.35 16.15 -21.90
N GLY A 116 -6.77 15.89 -23.07
CA GLY A 116 -6.89 16.76 -24.23
C GLY A 116 -5.88 16.41 -25.31
N ALA A 117 -5.72 17.29 -26.30
CA ALA A 117 -4.82 17.04 -27.43
C ALA A 117 -3.36 16.86 -27.01
N GLU A 118 -2.85 17.69 -26.08
CA GLU A 118 -1.47 17.57 -25.56
C GLU A 118 -1.24 16.24 -24.84
N ALA A 119 -2.19 15.82 -23.98
CA ALA A 119 -2.11 14.54 -23.29
C ALA A 119 -2.11 13.36 -24.28
N LEU A 120 -3.06 13.33 -25.24
CA LEU A 120 -3.16 12.25 -26.23
C LEU A 120 -1.94 12.18 -27.15
N GLU A 121 -1.34 13.32 -27.52
CA GLU A 121 -0.10 13.33 -28.31
C GLU A 121 1.07 12.73 -27.52
N MET A 122 1.19 13.08 -26.25
CA MET A 122 2.20 12.49 -25.36
C MET A 122 1.97 10.98 -25.19
N PHE A 123 0.73 10.53 -24.95
CA PHE A 123 0.41 9.11 -24.75
C PHE A 123 0.75 8.29 -26.00
N LEU A 124 0.40 8.79 -27.19
CA LEU A 124 0.76 8.14 -28.46
C LEU A 124 2.27 8.07 -28.71
N ARG A 125 3.05 9.00 -28.16
CA ARG A 125 4.52 8.94 -28.25
C ARG A 125 5.12 7.96 -27.26
N ILE A 126 4.53 7.83 -26.06
CA ILE A 126 4.95 6.85 -25.05
C ILE A 126 4.75 5.44 -25.60
N GLU A 127 3.53 5.14 -26.07
CA GLU A 127 3.14 3.79 -26.50
C GLU A 127 3.52 3.49 -27.96
N GLN A 128 4.39 4.29 -28.57
CA GLN A 128 4.67 4.15 -29.99
C GLN A 128 5.27 2.76 -30.30
N PRO A 129 4.65 1.96 -31.20
CA PRO A 129 5.16 0.63 -31.52
C PRO A 129 6.54 0.66 -32.17
N ALA A 130 7.39 -0.28 -31.81
CA ALA A 130 8.69 -0.47 -32.44
C ALA A 130 8.55 -0.72 -33.96
N PRO A 131 9.37 -0.07 -34.80
CA PRO A 131 9.41 -0.40 -36.23
C PRO A 131 9.75 -1.89 -36.46
N PRO A 132 9.17 -2.55 -37.47
CA PRO A 132 9.50 -3.94 -37.75
C PRO A 132 11.00 -4.15 -37.98
N GLY A 133 11.62 -4.96 -37.11
CA GLY A 133 13.07 -5.24 -37.18
C GLY A 133 13.95 -4.16 -36.55
N ALA A 134 13.38 -3.25 -35.75
CA ALA A 134 14.15 -2.35 -34.90
C ALA A 134 15.10 -3.15 -33.98
N ALA A 135 16.28 -2.61 -33.74
CA ALA A 135 17.26 -3.25 -32.87
C ALA A 135 16.87 -3.09 -31.40
N ALA A 136 17.18 -4.10 -30.59
CA ALA A 136 17.07 -4.03 -29.14
C ALA A 136 18.04 -2.98 -28.57
N GLU A 137 17.54 -2.12 -27.69
CA GLU A 137 18.30 -1.01 -27.10
C GLU A 137 18.02 -0.89 -25.59
N GLY A 138 19.04 -1.13 -24.75
CA GLY A 138 18.89 -1.10 -23.28
C GLY A 138 18.92 0.30 -22.67
N GLU A 139 19.38 1.31 -23.42
CA GLU A 139 19.47 2.72 -23.01
C GLU A 139 19.35 3.61 -24.24
N ASP A 140 18.79 4.82 -24.06
CA ASP A 140 18.47 5.79 -25.10
C ASP A 140 17.58 5.21 -26.23
N TYR A 141 16.71 4.25 -25.88
CA TYR A 141 15.77 3.59 -26.80
C TYR A 141 14.68 4.53 -27.35
N GLU A 142 14.21 4.28 -28.57
CA GLU A 142 13.12 5.07 -29.19
C GLU A 142 11.72 4.57 -28.80
N THR A 143 11.57 3.27 -28.52
CA THR A 143 10.28 2.62 -28.18
C THR A 143 10.44 1.64 -27.03
N ILE A 144 9.38 1.45 -26.23
CA ILE A 144 9.37 0.59 -25.05
C ILE A 144 9.67 -0.88 -25.42
N GLY A 145 9.21 -1.31 -26.59
CA GLY A 145 9.45 -2.65 -27.15
C GLY A 145 10.92 -2.91 -27.45
N GLN A 146 11.69 -1.91 -27.90
CA GLN A 146 13.15 -2.06 -28.06
C GLN A 146 13.85 -2.27 -26.72
N PHE A 147 13.39 -1.58 -25.68
CA PHE A 147 13.91 -1.71 -24.33
C PHE A 147 13.65 -3.11 -23.76
N TYR A 148 12.43 -3.61 -23.87
CA TYR A 148 12.11 -4.96 -23.43
C TYR A 148 12.76 -6.06 -24.28
N ALA A 149 12.95 -5.82 -25.58
CA ALA A 149 13.74 -6.72 -26.43
C ALA A 149 15.19 -6.84 -25.94
N ALA A 150 15.80 -5.76 -25.44
CA ALA A 150 17.14 -5.81 -24.86
C ALA A 150 17.19 -6.66 -23.59
N ILE A 151 16.16 -6.54 -22.72
CA ILE A 151 16.01 -7.36 -21.52
C ILE A 151 15.85 -8.84 -21.89
N GLU A 152 15.02 -9.14 -22.89
CA GLU A 152 14.86 -10.50 -23.42
C GLU A 152 16.20 -11.08 -23.93
N GLU A 153 16.92 -10.35 -24.77
CA GLU A 153 18.23 -10.78 -25.29
C GLU A 153 19.23 -11.03 -24.15
N GLY A 154 19.24 -10.14 -23.15
CA GLY A 154 20.07 -10.28 -21.96
C GLY A 154 19.74 -11.52 -21.12
N LEU A 155 18.46 -11.79 -20.89
CA LEU A 155 17.99 -12.99 -20.19
C LEU A 155 18.41 -14.27 -20.91
N ARG A 156 18.20 -14.34 -22.23
CA ARG A 156 18.60 -15.49 -23.05
C ARG A 156 20.11 -15.72 -22.99
N LEU A 157 20.89 -14.66 -23.21
CA LEU A 157 22.35 -14.70 -23.14
C LEU A 157 22.87 -15.21 -21.78
N LEU A 158 22.29 -14.70 -20.69
CA LEU A 158 22.70 -15.09 -19.35
C LEU A 158 22.28 -16.52 -19.01
N CYS A 159 21.11 -16.96 -19.44
CA CYS A 159 20.67 -18.35 -19.27
C CYS A 159 21.56 -19.32 -20.04
N ASP A 160 21.93 -19.00 -21.27
CA ASP A 160 22.85 -19.80 -22.09
C ASP A 160 24.24 -19.91 -21.45
N ARG A 161 24.72 -18.82 -20.83
CA ARG A 161 26.07 -18.76 -20.27
C ARG A 161 26.19 -19.30 -18.85
N LEU A 162 25.19 -19.06 -18.00
CA LEU A 162 25.23 -19.34 -16.56
C LEU A 162 24.32 -20.51 -16.16
N GLY A 163 23.34 -20.86 -17.00
CA GLY A 163 22.25 -21.77 -16.68
C GLY A 163 21.10 -21.08 -15.94
N GLU A 164 19.87 -21.50 -16.21
CA GLU A 164 18.65 -20.88 -15.67
C GLU A 164 18.63 -20.83 -14.13
N GLN A 165 19.08 -21.89 -13.44
CA GLN A 165 19.11 -21.93 -11.98
C GLN A 165 20.03 -20.86 -11.36
N ALA A 166 21.08 -20.45 -12.07
CA ALA A 166 21.98 -19.39 -11.61
C ALA A 166 21.40 -17.99 -11.91
N VAL A 167 20.60 -17.86 -12.96
CA VAL A 167 19.93 -16.61 -13.32
C VAL A 167 18.73 -16.37 -12.42
N PHE A 168 17.82 -17.34 -12.31
CA PHE A 168 16.60 -17.29 -11.51
C PHE A 168 16.85 -17.73 -10.07
N SER A 169 17.80 -17.06 -9.39
CA SER A 169 18.22 -17.38 -8.03
C SER A 169 17.43 -16.65 -6.94
N GLY A 170 16.34 -15.97 -7.32
CA GLY A 170 15.50 -15.16 -6.44
C GLY A 170 14.70 -15.97 -5.43
N ASP A 171 14.16 -15.28 -4.42
CA ASP A 171 13.24 -15.88 -3.46
C ASP A 171 11.81 -15.83 -4.04
N PRO A 172 11.19 -16.98 -4.38
CA PRO A 172 9.85 -17.00 -4.96
C PRO A 172 8.77 -16.40 -4.03
N ALA A 173 9.01 -16.38 -2.71
CA ALA A 173 8.06 -15.80 -1.76
C ALA A 173 7.92 -14.27 -1.88
N ARG A 174 8.81 -13.60 -2.63
CA ARG A 174 8.73 -12.16 -2.89
C ARG A 174 7.82 -11.78 -4.06
N GLN A 175 7.42 -12.74 -4.87
CA GLN A 175 6.65 -12.46 -6.07
C GLN A 175 5.16 -12.31 -5.78
N ILE A 176 4.49 -11.50 -6.59
CA ILE A 176 3.03 -11.38 -6.57
C ILE A 176 2.43 -12.44 -7.50
N ASN A 177 1.35 -13.07 -7.05
CA ASN A 177 0.60 -14.09 -7.79
C ASN A 177 -0.74 -13.54 -8.31
N ALA A 178 -1.28 -14.15 -9.37
CA ALA A 178 -2.53 -13.78 -10.06
C ALA A 178 -3.77 -13.60 -9.16
N GLY A 179 -3.76 -14.16 -7.94
CA GLY A 179 -4.83 -13.99 -6.96
C GLY A 179 -5.15 -12.52 -6.61
N HIS A 180 -4.22 -11.58 -6.84
CA HIS A 180 -4.38 -10.17 -6.50
C HIS A 180 -4.91 -9.30 -7.65
N PHE A 181 -4.95 -9.83 -8.88
CA PHE A 181 -5.35 -9.10 -10.11
C PHE A 181 -6.52 -9.80 -10.84
N ARG A 182 -7.34 -10.60 -10.15
CA ARG A 182 -8.40 -11.46 -10.75
C ARG A 182 -9.46 -10.77 -11.62
N HIS A 183 -9.47 -9.43 -11.69
CA HIS A 183 -10.47 -8.64 -12.39
C HIS A 183 -9.87 -7.62 -13.37
N THR A 184 -8.60 -7.76 -13.72
CA THR A 184 -7.92 -6.92 -14.73
C THR A 184 -7.74 -7.72 -16.01
N ALA A 185 -7.64 -7.04 -17.16
CA ALA A 185 -7.08 -7.64 -18.38
C ALA A 185 -5.64 -8.08 -18.08
N GLY A 186 -5.20 -9.11 -18.79
CA GLY A 186 -3.86 -9.66 -18.67
C GLY A 186 -3.58 -10.68 -17.56
N ARG A 187 -2.39 -11.27 -17.65
CA ARG A 187 -1.96 -12.41 -16.84
C ARG A 187 -0.73 -12.07 -16.01
N LEU A 188 -0.92 -11.92 -14.70
CA LEU A 188 0.21 -11.87 -13.78
C LEU A 188 0.86 -13.26 -13.64
N VAL A 189 2.08 -13.37 -14.12
CA VAL A 189 2.88 -14.61 -14.10
C VAL A 189 3.94 -14.54 -12.98
N ALA A 190 4.06 -15.62 -12.21
CA ALA A 190 5.21 -15.84 -11.34
C ALA A 190 6.38 -16.35 -12.19
N VAL A 191 7.53 -15.72 -12.06
CA VAL A 191 8.73 -15.97 -12.86
C VAL A 191 9.69 -16.87 -12.09
N ASP A 192 9.89 -18.10 -12.56
CA ASP A 192 10.81 -19.07 -11.94
C ASP A 192 11.88 -19.62 -12.90
N ARG A 193 11.72 -19.35 -14.19
CA ARG A 193 12.55 -19.86 -15.29
C ARG A 193 12.45 -18.98 -16.52
N LEU A 194 13.27 -19.26 -17.54
CA LEU A 194 13.35 -18.44 -18.75
C LEU A 194 12.00 -18.35 -19.47
N GLU A 195 11.30 -19.46 -19.64
CA GLU A 195 9.98 -19.49 -20.29
C GLU A 195 8.96 -18.58 -19.58
N SER A 196 8.87 -18.62 -18.25
CA SER A 196 7.97 -17.73 -17.50
C SER A 196 8.40 -16.26 -17.53
N ALA A 197 9.71 -16.00 -17.65
CA ALA A 197 10.22 -14.64 -17.79
C ALA A 197 9.86 -14.06 -19.15
N LEU A 198 10.01 -14.86 -20.22
CA LEU A 198 9.63 -14.48 -21.57
C LEU A 198 8.11 -14.25 -21.68
N ALA A 199 7.29 -15.08 -21.05
CA ALA A 199 5.85 -14.86 -20.99
C ALA A 199 5.48 -13.54 -20.28
N ALA A 200 6.19 -13.18 -19.21
CA ALA A 200 5.98 -11.90 -18.53
C ALA A 200 6.39 -10.70 -19.40
N LEU A 201 7.45 -10.81 -20.20
CA LEU A 201 7.88 -9.76 -21.13
C LEU A 201 6.94 -9.63 -22.33
N GLU A 202 6.49 -10.76 -22.87
CA GLU A 202 5.51 -10.83 -23.95
C GLU A 202 4.22 -10.12 -23.54
N GLU A 203 3.69 -10.41 -22.36
CA GLU A 203 2.50 -9.74 -21.80
C GLU A 203 2.64 -8.21 -21.77
N ILE A 204 3.77 -7.68 -21.27
CA ILE A 204 4.00 -6.23 -21.19
C ILE A 204 4.03 -5.60 -22.59
N VAL A 205 4.76 -6.22 -23.52
CA VAL A 205 4.94 -5.67 -24.88
C VAL A 205 3.66 -5.78 -25.70
N GLU A 206 2.92 -6.89 -25.57
CA GLU A 206 1.67 -7.10 -26.31
C GLU A 206 0.58 -6.11 -25.89
N GLN A 207 0.45 -5.81 -24.60
CA GLN A 207 -0.52 -4.81 -24.12
C GLN A 207 -0.14 -3.38 -24.53
N GLY A 208 1.14 -3.00 -24.46
CA GLY A 208 1.60 -1.68 -24.87
C GLY A 208 1.53 -1.44 -26.40
N GLU A 209 2.18 -2.31 -27.18
CA GLU A 209 2.44 -2.09 -28.61
C GLU A 209 1.64 -3.01 -29.55
N GLY A 210 1.08 -4.10 -29.04
CA GLY A 210 0.33 -5.11 -29.79
C GLY A 210 1.14 -6.36 -30.15
N THR A 211 0.41 -7.41 -30.55
CA THR A 211 1.00 -8.71 -30.92
C THR A 211 2.04 -8.62 -32.04
N ALA A 212 3.04 -9.51 -31.99
CA ALA A 212 4.20 -9.48 -32.87
C ALA A 212 3.85 -9.40 -34.38
N ARG A 213 4.31 -8.31 -35.00
CA ARG A 213 4.35 -7.99 -36.45
C ARG A 213 3.07 -7.44 -37.09
N GLY A 214 2.55 -6.35 -36.54
CA GLY A 214 1.69 -5.40 -37.27
C GLY A 214 0.19 -5.60 -37.08
N GLY A 215 -0.22 -6.32 -36.04
CA GLY A 215 -1.59 -6.30 -35.54
C GLY A 215 -1.85 -5.07 -34.67
N VAL A 216 -3.12 -4.69 -34.52
CA VAL A 216 -3.54 -3.67 -33.55
C VAL A 216 -3.98 -4.26 -32.21
N TRP A 217 -4.10 -5.59 -32.16
CA TRP A 217 -4.69 -6.34 -31.06
C TRP A 217 -3.61 -6.80 -30.07
N ASP A 218 -3.94 -6.76 -28.78
CA ASP A 218 -3.07 -7.21 -27.68
C ASP A 218 -3.29 -8.70 -27.32
N GLY A 219 -4.37 -9.31 -27.82
CA GLY A 219 -4.67 -10.73 -27.59
C GLY A 219 -5.57 -10.99 -26.37
N ASP A 220 -5.94 -9.96 -25.62
CA ASP A 220 -6.87 -10.02 -24.51
C ASP A 220 -8.31 -9.70 -24.92
N GLN A 221 -9.25 -10.03 -24.02
CA GLN A 221 -10.65 -9.61 -24.15
C GLN A 221 -10.87 -8.35 -23.33
N ASP A 222 -11.62 -7.42 -23.90
CA ASP A 222 -12.02 -6.19 -23.22
C ASP A 222 -12.77 -6.53 -21.93
N VAL A 223 -12.25 -6.04 -20.80
CA VAL A 223 -12.79 -6.32 -19.46
C VAL A 223 -14.22 -5.80 -19.28
N PHE A 224 -14.54 -4.68 -19.93
CA PHE A 224 -15.86 -4.04 -19.85
C PHE A 224 -16.82 -4.60 -20.90
N HIS A 225 -16.27 -5.10 -22.01
CA HIS A 225 -16.99 -5.68 -23.14
C HIS A 225 -16.39 -7.02 -23.60
N PRO A 226 -16.62 -8.13 -22.87
CA PRO A 226 -15.98 -9.43 -23.16
C PRO A 226 -16.26 -10.01 -24.55
N GLU A 227 -17.26 -9.48 -25.25
CA GLU A 227 -17.55 -9.77 -26.65
C GLU A 227 -16.59 -9.12 -27.66
N ARG A 228 -15.68 -8.23 -27.20
CA ARG A 228 -14.72 -7.48 -28.01
C ARG A 228 -13.30 -7.97 -27.74
N ASP A 229 -12.50 -7.99 -28.81
CA ASP A 229 -11.05 -8.14 -28.70
C ASP A 229 -10.47 -6.77 -28.32
N GLU A 230 -9.47 -6.74 -27.46
CA GLU A 230 -8.85 -5.49 -27.03
C GLU A 230 -7.66 -5.10 -27.94
N VAL A 231 -7.50 -3.80 -28.17
CA VAL A 231 -6.38 -3.26 -28.96
C VAL A 231 -5.29 -2.76 -28.02
N ALA A 232 -4.04 -2.80 -28.44
CA ALA A 232 -2.94 -2.33 -27.60
C ALA A 232 -3.03 -0.82 -27.29
N HIS A 233 -2.32 -0.36 -26.26
CA HIS A 233 -2.46 0.99 -25.69
C HIS A 233 -2.36 2.10 -26.73
N TYR A 234 -1.36 2.03 -27.62
CA TYR A 234 -1.21 2.98 -28.73
C TYR A 234 -2.50 3.16 -29.52
N TYR A 235 -3.11 2.04 -29.89
CA TYR A 235 -4.30 2.00 -30.70
C TYR A 235 -5.52 2.49 -29.92
N ARG A 236 -5.65 2.18 -28.63
CA ARG A 236 -6.72 2.73 -27.77
C ARG A 236 -6.64 4.27 -27.69
N PHE A 237 -5.44 4.83 -27.51
CA PHE A 237 -5.27 6.28 -27.53
C PHE A 237 -5.53 6.88 -28.92
N GLN A 238 -5.23 6.14 -29.98
CA GLN A 238 -5.56 6.55 -31.34
C GLN A 238 -7.08 6.57 -31.58
N GLU A 239 -7.83 5.63 -31.00
CA GLU A 239 -9.30 5.64 -31.06
C GLU A 239 -9.88 6.92 -30.47
N LEU A 240 -9.37 7.36 -29.31
CA LEU A 240 -9.77 8.62 -28.67
C LEU A 240 -9.40 9.84 -29.51
N LYS A 241 -8.22 9.83 -30.13
CA LYS A 241 -7.74 10.94 -30.99
C LYS A 241 -8.54 11.06 -32.28
N VAL A 242 -8.90 9.94 -32.90
CA VAL A 242 -9.67 9.89 -34.16
C VAL A 242 -11.18 9.98 -33.91
N GLY A 243 -11.64 9.63 -32.71
CA GLY A 243 -13.06 9.56 -32.36
C GLY A 243 -13.75 8.33 -32.95
N ARG A 244 -13.06 7.19 -33.02
CA ARG A 244 -13.59 5.95 -33.62
C ARG A 244 -12.83 4.71 -33.15
N ARG A 245 -13.56 3.62 -32.91
CA ARG A 245 -13.03 2.31 -32.50
C ARG A 245 -12.44 1.51 -33.66
N TYR A 246 -11.44 0.70 -33.35
CA TYR A 246 -10.96 -0.38 -34.20
C TYR A 246 -12.00 -1.50 -34.27
N GLN A 247 -12.04 -2.19 -35.40
CA GLN A 247 -12.84 -3.40 -35.58
C GLN A 247 -12.05 -4.47 -36.34
N ARG A 248 -12.47 -5.72 -36.23
CA ARG A 248 -11.79 -6.84 -36.92
C ARG A 248 -11.60 -6.55 -38.42
N GLY A 249 -10.36 -6.66 -38.87
CA GLY A 249 -9.95 -6.37 -40.25
C GLY A 249 -9.25 -5.01 -40.41
N ASP A 250 -9.34 -4.12 -39.42
CA ASP A 250 -8.51 -2.93 -39.37
C ASP A 250 -7.04 -3.30 -39.11
N THR A 251 -6.16 -2.41 -39.57
CA THR A 251 -4.69 -2.53 -39.51
C THR A 251 -4.10 -1.21 -39.03
N PRO A 252 -2.84 -1.17 -38.60
CA PRO A 252 -2.18 0.08 -38.24
C PRO A 252 -2.20 1.12 -39.38
N GLN A 253 -2.21 0.68 -40.65
CA GLN A 253 -2.24 1.55 -41.81
C GLN A 253 -3.65 2.02 -42.20
N SER A 254 -4.68 1.20 -42.01
CA SER A 254 -6.06 1.60 -42.30
C SER A 254 -6.61 2.57 -41.25
N GLY A 255 -6.16 2.44 -40.01
CA GLY A 255 -6.75 3.10 -38.86
C GLY A 255 -8.12 2.51 -38.49
N PRO A 256 -8.78 3.09 -37.46
CA PRO A 256 -10.05 2.58 -36.95
C PRO A 256 -11.23 2.89 -37.87
N THR A 257 -12.03 1.89 -38.22
CA THR A 257 -13.23 2.04 -39.07
C THR A 257 -14.55 1.71 -38.37
N GLY A 258 -14.50 1.27 -37.11
CA GLY A 258 -15.64 0.84 -36.30
C GLY A 258 -16.54 1.96 -35.77
N GLU A 259 -17.11 1.72 -34.58
CA GLU A 259 -18.08 2.60 -33.94
C GLU A 259 -17.47 3.97 -33.57
N PRO A 260 -18.20 5.10 -33.74
CA PRO A 260 -17.71 6.40 -33.31
C PRO A 260 -17.53 6.48 -31.78
N ILE A 261 -16.48 7.17 -31.34
CA ILE A 261 -16.26 7.55 -29.93
C ILE A 261 -16.50 9.05 -29.80
N SER A 262 -17.26 9.45 -28.78
CA SER A 262 -17.51 10.87 -28.50
C SER A 262 -16.74 11.35 -27.27
N VAL A 263 -15.95 12.42 -27.45
CA VAL A 263 -15.26 13.11 -26.36
C VAL A 263 -15.75 14.55 -26.26
N ASP A 264 -16.29 14.89 -25.09
CA ASP A 264 -16.74 16.22 -24.71
C ASP A 264 -15.65 16.94 -23.89
N LEU A 265 -14.80 17.69 -24.60
CA LEU A 265 -13.71 18.47 -24.00
C LEU A 265 -14.21 19.59 -23.06
N ALA A 266 -15.46 20.05 -23.19
CA ALA A 266 -16.02 21.02 -22.25
C ALA A 266 -16.38 20.37 -20.89
N GLY A 267 -16.29 19.04 -20.79
CA GLY A 267 -16.42 18.26 -19.55
C GLY A 267 -15.11 17.93 -18.86
N VAL A 268 -13.99 18.44 -19.37
CA VAL A 268 -12.66 18.24 -18.77
C VAL A 268 -12.39 19.36 -17.76
N LEU A 269 -11.92 18.99 -16.56
CA LEU A 269 -11.48 19.95 -15.55
C LEU A 269 -10.21 20.68 -16.03
N PRO A 270 -10.15 22.02 -15.96
CA PRO A 270 -9.04 22.81 -16.51
C PRO A 270 -7.83 22.83 -15.56
N MET A 271 -7.29 21.66 -15.24
CA MET A 271 -6.13 21.52 -14.35
C MET A 271 -4.94 22.33 -14.87
N ARG A 272 -4.28 23.06 -13.97
CA ARG A 272 -3.00 23.73 -14.23
C ARG A 272 -1.97 22.74 -14.78
N ARG A 273 -1.26 23.12 -15.84
CA ARG A 273 -0.14 22.35 -16.38
C ARG A 273 1.03 22.30 -15.40
N ASN A 274 1.60 21.11 -15.19
CA ASN A 274 2.78 20.86 -14.35
C ASN A 274 2.73 21.61 -13.00
N PRO A 275 1.70 21.37 -12.17
CA PRO A 275 1.55 22.06 -10.89
C PRO A 275 2.73 21.70 -9.97
N ARG A 276 3.20 22.68 -9.20
CA ARG A 276 4.26 22.47 -8.20
C ARG A 276 3.86 23.09 -6.86
N LEU A 277 4.33 22.51 -5.75
CA LEU A 277 4.07 23.06 -4.41
C LEU A 277 4.50 24.52 -4.25
N VAL A 278 5.56 24.94 -4.93
CA VAL A 278 6.10 26.32 -4.89
C VAL A 278 5.20 27.34 -5.58
N ASP A 279 4.25 26.89 -6.41
CA ASP A 279 3.30 27.78 -7.08
C ASP A 279 2.26 28.34 -6.09
N HIS A 280 2.11 27.72 -4.92
CA HIS A 280 1.13 28.09 -3.89
C HIS A 280 1.81 28.40 -2.54
N ALA A 281 1.34 29.44 -1.85
CA ALA A 281 1.93 29.87 -0.59
C ALA A 281 1.78 28.79 0.52
N PRO A 282 2.78 28.62 1.40
CA PRO A 282 2.66 27.74 2.57
C PRO A 282 1.39 28.02 3.38
N GLY A 283 0.66 26.97 3.75
CA GLY A 283 -0.59 27.07 4.51
C GLY A 283 -1.83 27.46 3.70
N SER A 284 -1.70 27.74 2.39
CA SER A 284 -2.87 27.89 1.51
C SER A 284 -3.62 26.55 1.38
N ALA A 285 -4.93 26.61 1.16
CA ALA A 285 -5.76 25.41 1.05
C ALA A 285 -5.30 24.46 -0.06
N ILE A 286 -4.89 25.01 -1.22
CA ILE A 286 -4.35 24.23 -2.35
C ILE A 286 -3.06 23.52 -1.93
N ARG A 287 -2.10 24.26 -1.36
CA ARG A 287 -0.82 23.67 -0.95
C ARG A 287 -1.00 22.58 0.10
N THR A 288 -1.84 22.79 1.10
CA THR A 288 -2.14 21.77 2.12
C THR A 288 -2.72 20.50 1.48
N ALA A 289 -3.61 20.64 0.50
CA ALA A 289 -4.17 19.50 -0.22
C ALA A 289 -3.13 18.79 -1.12
N GLN A 290 -2.21 19.53 -1.74
CA GLN A 290 -1.10 18.96 -2.51
C GLN A 290 -0.08 18.23 -1.62
N GLU A 291 0.27 18.79 -0.46
CA GLU A 291 1.14 18.14 0.52
C GLU A 291 0.51 16.82 1.00
N GLU A 292 -0.79 16.82 1.33
CA GLU A 292 -1.51 15.60 1.71
C GLU A 292 -1.56 14.57 0.57
N PHE A 293 -1.74 15.02 -0.68
CA PHE A 293 -1.67 14.16 -1.87
C PHE A 293 -0.28 13.52 -2.02
N ASN A 294 0.80 14.30 -1.91
CA ASN A 294 2.17 13.83 -2.04
C ASN A 294 2.54 12.82 -0.93
N HIS A 295 2.07 13.06 0.29
CA HIS A 295 2.15 12.09 1.37
C HIS A 295 1.45 10.79 0.98
N THR A 296 0.19 10.86 0.57
CA THR A 296 -0.60 9.68 0.21
C THR A 296 0.04 8.91 -0.95
N TYR A 297 0.56 9.59 -1.96
CA TYR A 297 1.26 8.97 -3.08
C TYR A 297 2.55 8.27 -2.65
N SER A 298 3.37 8.92 -1.81
CA SER A 298 4.57 8.29 -1.25
C SER A 298 4.23 7.07 -0.37
N ALA A 299 3.07 7.07 0.30
CA ALA A 299 2.58 5.90 1.03
C ALA A 299 2.21 4.75 0.09
N VAL A 300 1.61 5.04 -1.07
CA VAL A 300 1.34 4.02 -2.11
C VAL A 300 2.65 3.39 -2.59
N LEU A 301 3.68 4.20 -2.91
CA LEU A 301 4.97 3.67 -3.36
C LEU A 301 5.66 2.81 -2.29
N HIS A 302 5.61 3.23 -1.03
CA HIS A 302 6.09 2.43 0.10
C HIS A 302 5.34 1.09 0.21
N LEU A 303 4.00 1.10 0.14
CA LEU A 303 3.20 -0.12 0.21
C LEU A 303 3.47 -1.07 -0.95
N LEU A 304 3.61 -0.54 -2.17
CA LEU A 304 3.97 -1.32 -3.36
C LEU A 304 5.38 -1.90 -3.23
N GLU A 305 6.37 -1.12 -2.77
CA GLU A 305 7.72 -1.61 -2.51
C GLU A 305 7.72 -2.77 -1.52
N GLN A 306 6.97 -2.67 -0.41
CA GLN A 306 6.85 -3.77 0.54
C GLN A 306 6.13 -4.98 -0.08
N ALA A 307 5.04 -4.76 -0.83
CA ALA A 307 4.31 -5.82 -1.49
C ALA A 307 5.21 -6.63 -2.44
N PHE A 308 5.94 -5.92 -3.29
CA PHE A 308 6.89 -6.49 -4.24
C PHE A 308 8.19 -7.01 -3.60
N ASN A 309 8.36 -6.94 -2.29
CA ASN A 309 9.53 -7.47 -1.59
C ASN A 309 9.17 -8.53 -0.52
N GLY A 310 8.02 -9.20 -0.66
CA GLY A 310 7.62 -10.32 0.19
C GLY A 310 6.49 -10.06 1.18
N SER A 311 5.73 -8.97 0.98
CA SER A 311 4.50 -8.70 1.71
C SER A 311 3.28 -8.59 0.78
N PRO A 312 2.96 -9.60 -0.06
CA PRO A 312 1.98 -9.49 -1.14
C PRO A 312 0.57 -9.04 -0.70
N ARG A 313 0.17 -9.35 0.53
CA ARG A 313 -1.11 -8.89 1.12
C ARG A 313 -1.23 -7.36 1.19
N LEU A 314 -0.12 -6.64 1.22
CA LEU A 314 -0.11 -5.17 1.21
C LEU A 314 -0.55 -4.57 -0.13
N LEU A 315 -0.58 -5.36 -1.21
CA LEU A 315 -1.07 -4.88 -2.50
C LEU A 315 -2.54 -4.43 -2.40
N ALA A 316 -3.39 -5.20 -1.71
CA ALA A 316 -4.78 -4.81 -1.48
C ALA A 316 -4.92 -3.51 -0.66
N VAL A 317 -3.97 -3.26 0.26
CA VAL A 317 -3.90 -2.00 1.03
C VAL A 317 -3.42 -0.84 0.15
N ALA A 318 -2.45 -1.07 -0.74
CA ALA A 318 -2.00 -0.10 -1.71
C ALA A 318 -3.14 0.30 -2.66
N THR A 319 -3.87 -0.67 -3.22
CA THR A 319 -5.07 -0.44 -4.05
C THR A 319 -6.15 0.34 -3.28
N GLY A 320 -6.38 0.00 -2.01
CA GLY A 320 -7.26 0.77 -1.14
C GLY A 320 -6.83 2.24 -1.02
N THR A 321 -5.54 2.48 -0.84
CA THR A 321 -4.95 3.81 -0.72
C THR A 321 -5.03 4.59 -2.04
N MET A 322 -4.96 3.93 -3.19
CA MET A 322 -5.17 4.54 -4.52
C MET A 322 -6.58 5.13 -4.68
N TYR A 323 -7.62 4.57 -4.04
CA TYR A 323 -8.95 5.20 -4.05
C TYR A 323 -8.98 6.54 -3.28
N ALA A 324 -8.26 6.62 -2.16
CA ALA A 324 -8.09 7.88 -1.43
C ALA A 324 -7.32 8.91 -2.27
N LEU A 325 -6.25 8.46 -2.93
CA LEU A 325 -5.46 9.27 -3.86
C LEU A 325 -6.33 9.84 -5.00
N LYS A 326 -7.20 9.01 -5.60
CA LYS A 326 -8.18 9.45 -6.60
C LYS A 326 -9.07 10.58 -6.06
N ALA A 327 -9.64 10.41 -4.87
CA ALA A 327 -10.51 11.41 -4.27
C ALA A 327 -9.77 12.73 -4.01
N GLN A 328 -8.53 12.67 -3.53
CA GLN A 328 -7.67 13.84 -3.32
C GLN A 328 -7.33 14.56 -4.62
N ALA A 329 -6.93 13.83 -5.67
CA ALA A 329 -6.65 14.41 -6.99
C ALA A 329 -7.89 15.10 -7.59
N GLN A 330 -9.05 14.44 -7.54
CA GLN A 330 -10.30 15.01 -8.02
C GLN A 330 -10.74 16.23 -7.20
N SER A 331 -10.44 16.26 -5.90
CA SER A 331 -10.67 17.44 -5.06
C SER A 331 -9.78 18.59 -5.49
N LEU A 332 -8.48 18.36 -5.66
CA LEU A 332 -7.50 19.35 -6.15
C LEU A 332 -7.94 19.94 -7.50
N MET A 333 -8.31 19.10 -8.46
CA MET A 333 -8.75 19.52 -9.80
C MET A 333 -10.08 20.29 -9.83
N ARG A 334 -10.76 20.43 -8.68
CA ARG A 334 -11.94 21.29 -8.51
C ARG A 334 -11.65 22.56 -7.72
N MET A 335 -10.48 22.68 -7.10
CA MET A 335 -10.09 23.89 -6.39
C MET A 335 -9.69 24.97 -7.40
N PRO A 336 -10.38 26.13 -7.43
CA PRO A 336 -10.01 27.22 -8.35
C PRO A 336 -8.60 27.72 -8.07
N ASP A 337 -7.79 27.84 -9.12
CA ASP A 337 -6.46 28.45 -9.10
C ASP A 337 -6.47 29.73 -9.97
N GLN A 338 -5.30 30.30 -10.21
CA GLN A 338 -5.10 31.48 -11.04
C GLN A 338 -5.49 31.24 -12.52
N ASP A 339 -5.78 32.32 -13.23
CA ASP A 339 -6.03 32.33 -14.69
C ASP A 339 -7.15 31.42 -15.19
N GLY A 340 -8.15 31.13 -14.33
CA GLY A 340 -9.28 30.27 -14.68
C GLY A 340 -8.95 28.78 -14.74
N THR A 341 -7.77 28.39 -14.27
CA THR A 341 -7.37 26.99 -14.10
C THR A 341 -7.81 26.46 -12.73
N THR A 342 -7.69 25.15 -12.53
CA THR A 342 -7.80 24.52 -11.21
C THR A 342 -6.47 23.96 -10.76
N ALA A 343 -6.32 23.74 -9.45
CA ALA A 343 -5.13 23.10 -8.90
C ALA A 343 -4.99 21.65 -9.42
N GLY A 344 -3.83 21.03 -9.18
CA GLY A 344 -3.59 19.65 -9.57
C GLY A 344 -2.60 18.94 -8.65
N PRO A 345 -2.56 17.60 -8.71
CA PRO A 345 -1.58 16.79 -8.02
C PRO A 345 -0.16 17.07 -8.54
N THR A 346 0.80 17.16 -7.61
CA THR A 346 2.20 17.53 -7.93
C THR A 346 3.13 16.32 -8.03
N PHE A 347 2.79 15.20 -7.35
CA PHE A 347 3.60 13.98 -7.27
C PHE A 347 5.03 14.23 -6.76
N ASP A 348 5.21 15.18 -5.83
CA ASP A 348 6.52 15.43 -5.23
C ASP A 348 6.85 14.32 -4.23
N TYR A 349 8.09 13.82 -4.27
CA TYR A 349 8.55 12.82 -3.31
C TYR A 349 8.63 13.40 -1.90
N VAL A 350 7.98 12.75 -0.94
CA VAL A 350 8.14 13.07 0.49
C VAL A 350 9.17 12.11 1.07
N ALA A 351 10.29 12.61 1.60
CA ALA A 351 11.31 11.74 2.17
C ALA A 351 10.82 11.00 3.42
N PRO A 352 11.28 9.78 3.73
CA PRO A 352 10.83 9.01 4.88
C PRO A 352 10.82 9.84 6.18
N GLU A 353 11.88 10.56 6.49
CA GLU A 353 12.01 11.42 7.67
C GLU A 353 10.99 12.57 7.77
N GLN A 354 10.34 12.93 6.65
CA GLN A 354 9.28 13.93 6.60
C GLN A 354 7.89 13.31 6.68
N ARG A 355 7.77 11.97 6.58
CA ARG A 355 6.49 11.27 6.59
C ARG A 355 6.01 11.07 8.01
N ARG A 356 4.71 11.29 8.18
CA ARG A 356 3.99 11.04 9.43
C ARG A 356 4.10 9.58 9.89
N TRP A 357 4.40 8.61 9.01
CA TRP A 357 4.44 7.17 9.36
C TRP A 357 5.84 6.53 9.42
N SER A 358 6.93 7.28 9.26
CA SER A 358 8.29 6.72 9.24
C SER A 358 9.08 7.18 10.46
N VAL A 359 9.48 6.25 11.32
CA VAL A 359 10.20 6.54 12.57
C VAL A 359 11.26 5.45 12.82
N GLY A 360 12.35 5.80 13.51
CA GLY A 360 13.59 5.02 13.63
C GLY A 360 13.52 3.66 14.34
N ASP A 361 12.37 3.27 14.89
CA ASP A 361 12.20 1.96 15.53
C ASP A 361 11.88 0.86 14.52
N ARG A 362 12.68 -0.21 14.54
CA ARG A 362 12.52 -1.36 13.62
C ARG A 362 11.17 -2.08 13.78
N GLN A 363 10.68 -2.21 15.02
CA GLN A 363 9.40 -2.85 15.35
C GLN A 363 8.42 -1.82 15.88
N ARG A 364 7.33 -1.61 15.15
CA ARG A 364 6.34 -0.56 15.43
C ARG A 364 5.01 -0.87 14.76
N VAL A 365 3.96 -0.18 15.22
CA VAL A 365 2.65 -0.14 14.57
C VAL A 365 2.39 1.28 14.08
N VAL A 366 1.87 1.42 12.87
CA VAL A 366 1.49 2.71 12.29
C VAL A 366 0.04 2.69 11.86
N VAL A 367 -0.71 3.70 12.26
CA VAL A 367 -2.08 3.91 11.82
C VAL A 367 -2.05 4.58 10.45
N LEU A 368 -2.60 3.92 9.42
CA LEU A 368 -2.92 4.61 8.17
C LEU A 368 -4.23 5.38 8.36
N ARG A 369 -4.25 6.64 7.90
CA ARG A 369 -5.44 7.49 7.89
C ARG A 369 -6.57 6.75 7.18
N ASP A 370 -7.73 6.64 7.84
CA ASP A 370 -8.90 5.93 7.31
C ASP A 370 -8.64 4.48 6.84
N GLY A 371 -7.52 3.91 7.28
CA GLY A 371 -7.00 2.63 6.81
C GLY A 371 -6.61 1.68 7.94
N PRO A 372 -5.85 0.63 7.64
CA PRO A 372 -5.45 -0.40 8.60
C PRO A 372 -4.34 0.07 9.55
N TYR A 373 -3.98 -0.82 10.48
CA TYR A 373 -2.71 -0.76 11.19
C TYR A 373 -1.62 -1.47 10.38
N LEU A 374 -0.56 -0.77 9.99
CA LEU A 374 0.64 -1.39 9.45
C LEU A 374 1.57 -1.79 10.58
N VAL A 375 1.98 -3.05 10.58
CA VAL A 375 2.89 -3.62 11.57
C VAL A 375 4.22 -3.92 10.90
N TYR A 376 5.31 -3.46 11.51
CA TYR A 376 6.67 -3.58 10.96
C TYR A 376 7.59 -4.45 11.82
N GLY A 377 8.60 -5.03 11.19
CA GLY A 377 9.75 -5.65 11.83
C GLY A 377 9.49 -7.07 12.35
N GLY A 378 8.57 -7.80 11.73
CA GLY A 378 8.29 -9.20 12.02
C GLY A 378 7.74 -9.40 13.44
N LEU A 379 6.90 -8.48 13.92
CA LEU A 379 6.25 -8.62 15.23
C LEU A 379 5.35 -9.87 15.23
N PRO A 380 5.50 -10.80 16.20
CA PRO A 380 4.66 -11.98 16.24
C PRO A 380 3.18 -11.63 16.44
N LEU A 381 2.31 -12.21 15.60
CA LEU A 381 0.86 -12.14 15.74
C LEU A 381 0.31 -13.45 16.32
N ARG A 382 -0.56 -13.37 17.33
CA ARG A 382 -1.19 -14.55 17.96
C ARG A 382 -2.68 -14.30 18.21
N ARG A 383 -3.47 -15.34 18.46
CA ARG A 383 -4.82 -15.18 19.04
C ARG A 383 -4.78 -15.44 20.54
N LYS A 384 -5.57 -14.68 21.29
CA LYS A 384 -5.80 -14.92 22.72
C LYS A 384 -7.29 -14.95 23.02
N ARG A 385 -7.74 -16.02 23.68
CA ARG A 385 -9.13 -16.19 24.10
C ARG A 385 -9.25 -16.03 25.61
N LYS A 386 -10.22 -15.25 26.06
CA LYS A 386 -10.54 -15.12 27.49
C LYS A 386 -11.14 -16.42 28.00
N ILE A 387 -10.59 -16.94 29.09
CA ILE A 387 -11.14 -18.10 29.81
C ILE A 387 -11.98 -17.60 30.97
N VAL A 388 -13.19 -18.14 31.08
CA VAL A 388 -14.14 -17.79 32.14
C VAL A 388 -14.52 -19.01 32.97
N SER A 389 -14.91 -18.78 34.23
CA SER A 389 -15.48 -19.80 35.11
C SER A 389 -16.90 -20.21 34.66
N ALA A 390 -17.48 -21.22 35.31
CA ALA A 390 -18.88 -21.58 35.11
C ALA A 390 -19.82 -20.43 35.51
N GLU A 391 -19.41 -19.62 36.48
CA GLU A 391 -20.09 -18.41 36.94
C GLU A 391 -19.77 -17.16 36.10
N LYS A 392 -19.09 -17.33 34.95
CA LYS A 392 -18.69 -16.28 33.99
C LYS A 392 -17.64 -15.29 34.49
N ASP A 393 -16.86 -15.65 35.51
CA ASP A 393 -15.75 -14.82 35.98
C ASP A 393 -14.55 -14.93 35.04
N ALA A 394 -13.92 -13.81 34.69
CA ALA A 394 -12.69 -13.81 33.91
C ALA A 394 -11.52 -14.41 34.72
N LEU A 395 -10.90 -15.47 34.20
CA LEU A 395 -9.83 -16.21 34.86
C LEU A 395 -8.44 -15.91 34.28
N THR A 396 -8.27 -16.09 32.97
CA THR A 396 -6.98 -15.84 32.28
C THR A 396 -7.13 -15.70 30.77
N TRP A 397 -6.03 -15.43 30.07
CA TRP A 397 -5.93 -15.44 28.61
C TRP A 397 -5.25 -16.72 28.12
N GLN A 398 -5.96 -17.52 27.32
CA GLN A 398 -5.36 -18.66 26.63
C GLN A 398 -4.77 -18.20 25.29
N THR A 399 -3.47 -18.44 25.08
CA THR A 399 -2.75 -18.05 23.87
C THR A 399 -2.73 -19.22 22.88
N SER A 400 -3.02 -18.95 21.61
CA SER A 400 -2.90 -19.92 20.51
C SER A 400 -1.48 -19.95 19.93
N GLU A 401 -1.27 -20.86 18.99
CA GLU A 401 -0.13 -20.79 18.08
C GLU A 401 -0.09 -19.45 17.33
N PRO A 402 1.11 -18.97 16.94
CA PRO A 402 1.27 -17.80 16.10
C PRO A 402 0.54 -17.92 14.76
N LEU A 403 0.04 -16.80 14.25
CA LEU A 403 -0.42 -16.71 12.86
C LEU A 403 0.77 -16.46 11.95
N GLU A 404 0.73 -17.00 10.74
CA GLU A 404 1.72 -16.70 9.71
C GLU A 404 1.57 -15.25 9.25
N THR A 405 2.71 -14.54 9.27
CA THR A 405 2.81 -13.13 8.90
C THR A 405 4.10 -12.88 8.13
N GLU A 406 4.04 -11.94 7.21
CA GLU A 406 5.20 -11.36 6.55
C GLU A 406 5.96 -10.40 7.49
N ASP A 407 7.13 -9.89 7.10
CA ASP A 407 7.89 -8.95 7.95
C ASP A 407 7.14 -7.64 8.20
N THR A 408 6.42 -7.19 7.17
CA THR A 408 5.45 -6.10 7.25
C THR A 408 4.07 -6.63 6.86
N TYR A 409 3.06 -6.40 7.71
CA TYR A 409 1.69 -6.86 7.47
C TYR A 409 0.66 -5.83 7.95
N ALA A 410 -0.58 -5.91 7.43
CA ALA A 410 -1.65 -4.98 7.74
C ALA A 410 -2.78 -5.66 8.54
N LEU A 411 -3.19 -5.05 9.65
CA LEU A 411 -4.32 -5.49 10.48
C LEU A 411 -5.55 -4.61 10.25
N CYS A 412 -6.72 -5.25 10.12
CA CYS A 412 -7.99 -4.57 9.90
C CYS A 412 -8.33 -3.67 11.09
N ARG A 413 -8.65 -2.41 10.78
CA ARG A 413 -9.14 -1.41 11.74
C ARG A 413 -10.64 -1.13 11.60
N CYS A 414 -11.16 -1.25 10.37
CA CYS A 414 -12.55 -0.90 10.04
C CYS A 414 -13.58 -1.94 10.50
N GLY A 415 -13.17 -3.15 10.89
CA GLY A 415 -14.10 -4.22 11.27
C GLY A 415 -14.74 -4.97 10.10
N HIS A 416 -14.53 -4.57 8.84
CA HIS A 416 -15.24 -5.13 7.68
C HIS A 416 -14.43 -6.04 6.76
N SER A 417 -13.12 -6.25 6.99
CA SER A 417 -12.32 -7.13 6.11
C SER A 417 -12.81 -8.60 6.13
N GLY A 418 -13.00 -9.22 4.97
CA GLY A 418 -13.25 -10.66 4.84
C GLY A 418 -12.08 -11.54 5.30
N SER A 419 -10.88 -10.98 5.41
CA SER A 419 -9.65 -11.67 5.83
C SER A 419 -9.23 -11.42 7.28
N LYS A 420 -10.16 -10.92 8.13
CA LYS A 420 -9.87 -10.56 9.53
C LYS A 420 -9.08 -11.68 10.25
N PRO A 421 -8.00 -11.33 10.99
CA PRO A 421 -7.66 -10.00 11.49
C PRO A 421 -6.87 -9.13 10.50
N PHE A 422 -6.53 -9.66 9.32
CA PHE A 422 -5.77 -8.93 8.31
C PHE A 422 -6.65 -7.93 7.57
N CYS A 423 -6.02 -6.95 6.93
CA CYS A 423 -6.69 -6.01 6.04
C CYS A 423 -6.63 -6.52 4.59
N ASP A 424 -7.75 -6.41 3.87
CA ASP A 424 -7.92 -6.75 2.45
C ASP A 424 -8.31 -5.53 1.60
N GLY A 425 -8.17 -4.31 2.14
CA GLY A 425 -8.54 -3.09 1.44
C GLY A 425 -10.03 -2.69 1.53
N THR A 426 -10.93 -3.50 2.13
CA THR A 426 -12.37 -3.18 2.21
C THR A 426 -12.67 -1.78 2.79
N HIS A 427 -11.82 -1.29 3.69
CA HIS A 427 -11.95 0.05 4.30
C HIS A 427 -12.09 1.18 3.28
N ALA A 428 -11.37 1.11 2.15
CA ALA A 428 -11.41 2.14 1.12
C ALA A 428 -12.73 2.12 0.34
N VAL A 429 -13.26 0.93 0.07
CA VAL A 429 -14.51 0.73 -0.66
C VAL A 429 -15.71 1.23 0.15
N ILE A 430 -15.71 0.99 1.46
CA ILE A 430 -16.81 1.40 2.34
C ILE A 430 -16.67 2.84 2.88
N GLY A 431 -15.57 3.53 2.54
CA GLY A 431 -15.29 4.87 3.06
C GLY A 431 -15.18 4.91 4.58
N PHE A 432 -14.39 4.00 5.16
CA PHE A 432 -14.21 3.92 6.62
C PHE A 432 -13.68 5.24 7.20
N ASP A 433 -14.42 5.84 8.15
CA ASP A 433 -13.93 6.97 8.94
C ASP A 433 -13.09 6.44 10.11
N GLY A 434 -11.78 6.53 9.95
CA GLY A 434 -10.79 6.12 10.92
C GLY A 434 -10.27 7.27 11.78
N THR A 435 -10.95 8.41 11.83
CA THR A 435 -10.48 9.59 12.58
C THR A 435 -10.12 9.22 14.02
N GLU A 436 -8.88 9.52 14.39
CA GLU A 436 -8.34 9.25 15.73
C GLU A 436 -8.78 10.32 16.72
N THR A 437 -9.42 9.90 17.80
CA THR A 437 -10.00 10.73 18.87
C THR A 437 -9.29 10.57 20.21
N ALA A 438 -8.41 9.58 20.35
CA ALA A 438 -7.67 9.33 21.57
C ALA A 438 -6.79 10.53 21.95
N GLY A 439 -6.80 10.89 23.23
CA GLY A 439 -5.89 11.90 23.77
C GLY A 439 -4.45 11.38 23.82
N VAL A 440 -3.48 12.31 23.74
CA VAL A 440 -2.04 12.03 23.87
C VAL A 440 -1.50 12.39 25.27
N ARG A 441 -2.39 12.50 26.27
CA ARG A 441 -2.00 12.84 27.65
C ARG A 441 -1.31 11.63 28.31
N PRO A 442 -0.21 11.82 29.05
CA PRO A 442 0.49 10.75 29.76
C PRO A 442 -0.41 9.99 30.76
N TYR A 443 -0.18 8.70 30.91
CA TYR A 443 -0.90 7.85 31.87
C TYR A 443 -0.88 8.40 33.29
N GLU A 444 0.27 8.90 33.73
CA GLU A 444 0.46 9.46 35.09
C GLU A 444 -0.43 10.68 35.36
N GLU A 445 -0.82 11.43 34.34
CA GLU A 445 -1.70 12.60 34.48
C GLU A 445 -3.18 12.18 34.60
N LEU A 446 -3.56 11.05 34.01
CA LEU A 446 -4.94 10.56 33.96
C LEU A 446 -5.27 9.58 35.08
N GLN A 447 -4.26 9.07 35.78
CA GLN A 447 -4.44 7.99 36.73
C GLN A 447 -5.17 8.46 38.00
N HIS A 448 -6.14 7.65 38.40
CA HIS A 448 -6.73 7.70 39.73
C HIS A 448 -6.00 6.68 40.62
N VAL A 449 -5.43 7.18 41.71
CA VAL A 449 -4.65 6.37 42.66
C VAL A 449 -5.51 5.94 43.84
N HIS A 450 -5.57 4.63 44.08
CA HIS A 450 -6.31 4.00 45.17
C HIS A 450 -5.35 3.16 46.02
N ASP A 451 -5.17 3.54 47.28
CA ASP A 451 -4.20 2.87 48.15
C ASP A 451 -4.80 1.67 48.88
N GLY A 452 -3.97 0.65 49.02
CA GLY A 452 -4.12 -0.42 49.99
C GLY A 452 -2.92 -0.47 50.94
N VAL A 453 -2.78 -1.57 51.68
CA VAL A 453 -1.63 -1.83 52.55
C VAL A 453 -0.52 -2.49 51.72
N ARG A 454 0.61 -1.78 51.53
CA ARG A 454 1.77 -2.22 50.72
C ARG A 454 1.44 -2.48 49.24
N ILE A 455 0.46 -1.76 48.72
CA ILE A 455 0.12 -1.70 47.31
C ILE A 455 -0.63 -0.38 47.06
N SER A 456 -0.37 0.25 45.91
CA SER A 456 -1.12 1.41 45.44
C SER A 456 -1.59 1.10 44.02
N ALA A 457 -2.90 0.94 43.84
CA ALA A 457 -3.50 0.65 42.54
C ALA A 457 -3.71 1.95 41.77
N GLN A 458 -3.26 1.98 40.52
CA GLN A 458 -3.37 3.11 39.61
C GLN A 458 -4.37 2.73 38.52
N ARG A 459 -5.31 3.63 38.21
CA ARG A 459 -6.36 3.35 37.22
C ARG A 459 -6.59 4.52 36.26
N VAL A 460 -6.49 4.27 34.97
CA VAL A 460 -7.00 5.16 33.92
C VAL A 460 -8.23 4.55 33.27
N GLY A 461 -9.40 5.12 33.57
CA GLY A 461 -10.69 4.61 33.10
C GLY A 461 -10.84 4.66 31.58
N GLU A 462 -10.30 5.68 30.92
CA GLU A 462 -10.39 5.92 29.48
C GLU A 462 -9.77 4.78 28.63
N LEU A 463 -8.92 3.94 29.23
CA LEU A 463 -8.29 2.79 28.57
C LEU A 463 -9.03 1.48 28.78
N CYS A 464 -10.11 1.45 29.56
CA CYS A 464 -10.77 0.22 29.94
C CYS A 464 -11.53 -0.39 28.75
N ILE A 465 -11.16 -1.60 28.31
CA ILE A 465 -11.93 -2.38 27.32
C ILE A 465 -13.00 -3.29 27.94
N HIS A 466 -13.28 -3.09 29.22
CA HIS A 466 -14.27 -3.85 30.00
C HIS A 466 -13.98 -5.35 30.18
N ALA A 467 -12.76 -5.83 29.95
CA ALA A 467 -12.34 -7.25 30.04
C ALA A 467 -12.71 -8.00 31.35
N ALA A 468 -13.09 -7.28 32.41
CA ALA A 468 -13.71 -7.78 33.64
C ALA A 468 -12.80 -8.56 34.63
N PHE A 469 -11.48 -8.59 34.41
CA PHE A 469 -10.54 -9.15 35.39
C PHE A 469 -10.54 -8.40 36.73
N CYS A 470 -10.87 -7.11 36.75
CA CYS A 470 -10.86 -6.28 37.95
C CYS A 470 -12.10 -6.41 38.84
N ILE A 471 -13.21 -6.94 38.32
CA ILE A 471 -14.42 -7.20 39.13
C ILE A 471 -14.33 -8.58 39.82
N GLY A 472 -13.85 -9.59 39.08
CA GLY A 472 -13.57 -10.95 39.58
C GLY A 472 -14.73 -11.69 40.26
N ARG A 473 -14.42 -12.88 40.81
CA ARG A 473 -15.38 -13.85 41.38
C ARG A 473 -15.92 -13.53 42.78
N THR A 474 -15.20 -12.69 43.53
CA THR A 474 -15.48 -12.44 44.96
C THR A 474 -16.05 -11.04 45.16
N ARG A 475 -15.22 -10.03 44.91
CA ARG A 475 -15.56 -8.61 44.94
C ARG A 475 -14.56 -7.82 44.09
N PRO A 476 -14.92 -6.61 43.63
CA PRO A 476 -14.05 -5.77 42.82
C PRO A 476 -12.75 -5.40 43.54
N ILE A 477 -11.67 -5.17 42.77
CA ILE A 477 -10.37 -4.73 43.30
C ILE A 477 -10.54 -3.54 44.27
N ALA A 478 -11.39 -2.57 43.92
CA ALA A 478 -11.65 -1.39 44.74
C ALA A 478 -12.08 -1.73 46.18
N GLU A 479 -12.83 -2.82 46.38
CA GLU A 479 -13.26 -3.29 47.70
C GLU A 479 -12.21 -4.18 48.39
N MET A 480 -11.32 -4.80 47.61
CA MET A 480 -10.24 -5.65 48.14
C MET A 480 -9.07 -4.83 48.70
N LEU A 481 -8.86 -3.60 48.23
CA LEU A 481 -7.68 -2.78 48.56
C LEU A 481 -7.51 -2.58 50.08
N ALA A 482 -8.60 -2.40 50.83
CA ALA A 482 -8.56 -2.25 52.28
C ALA A 482 -7.98 -3.48 53.01
N ASP A 483 -8.12 -4.66 52.42
CA ASP A 483 -7.73 -5.94 53.01
C ASP A 483 -6.39 -6.48 52.49
N THR A 484 -5.68 -5.69 51.67
CA THR A 484 -4.37 -6.06 51.11
C THR A 484 -3.24 -6.13 52.13
N GLY A 485 -3.53 -5.97 53.42
CA GLY A 485 -2.61 -6.37 54.49
C GLY A 485 -2.36 -7.89 54.45
N ASP A 486 -3.39 -8.66 54.10
CA ASP A 486 -3.29 -10.08 53.79
C ASP A 486 -2.53 -10.29 52.46
N SER A 487 -1.49 -11.12 52.49
CA SER A 487 -0.67 -11.43 51.31
C SER A 487 -1.44 -12.11 50.19
N ASP A 488 -2.44 -12.94 50.52
CA ASP A 488 -3.20 -13.69 49.52
C ASP A 488 -4.17 -12.77 48.77
N VAL A 489 -4.79 -11.83 49.50
CA VAL A 489 -5.61 -10.76 48.93
C VAL A 489 -4.75 -9.88 48.03
N ARG A 490 -3.58 -9.46 48.51
CA ARG A 490 -2.66 -8.61 47.74
C ARG A 490 -2.15 -9.30 46.47
N SER A 491 -1.75 -10.57 46.55
CA SER A 491 -1.34 -11.36 45.39
C SER A 491 -2.48 -11.53 44.38
N THR A 492 -3.71 -11.74 44.86
CA THR A 492 -4.90 -11.81 44.00
C THR A 492 -5.16 -10.47 43.28
N VAL A 493 -5.01 -9.34 43.97
CA VAL A 493 -5.13 -8.00 43.34
C VAL A 493 -4.08 -7.82 42.26
N MET A 494 -2.81 -8.08 42.56
CA MET A 494 -1.70 -7.99 41.59
C MET A 494 -1.97 -8.85 40.35
N GLY A 495 -2.30 -10.14 40.54
CA GLY A 495 -2.59 -11.05 39.44
C GLY A 495 -3.79 -10.61 38.59
N ARG A 496 -4.85 -10.03 39.19
CA ARG A 496 -5.98 -9.49 38.43
C ARG A 496 -5.61 -8.25 37.61
N ILE A 497 -4.74 -7.39 38.16
CA ILE A 497 -4.23 -6.21 37.45
C ILE A 497 -3.35 -6.65 36.26
N ASP A 498 -2.49 -7.66 36.44
CA ASP A 498 -1.61 -8.17 35.38
C ASP A 498 -2.39 -8.72 34.18
N HIS A 499 -3.61 -9.25 34.40
CA HIS A 499 -4.49 -9.72 33.33
C HIS A 499 -5.25 -8.61 32.60
N CYS A 500 -5.22 -7.36 33.08
CA CYS A 500 -5.87 -6.22 32.42
C CYS A 500 -5.15 -5.92 31.09
N PRO A 501 -5.74 -6.21 29.91
CA PRO A 501 -5.00 -6.16 28.65
C PRO A 501 -4.60 -4.73 28.27
N SER A 502 -5.46 -3.75 28.52
CA SER A 502 -5.23 -2.37 28.10
C SER A 502 -4.26 -1.59 28.99
N GLY A 503 -3.84 -2.15 30.13
CA GLY A 503 -3.10 -1.38 31.14
C GLY A 503 -3.96 -0.29 31.80
N SER A 504 -5.29 -0.39 31.73
CA SER A 504 -6.20 0.52 32.45
C SER A 504 -6.00 0.42 33.97
N TYR A 505 -5.50 -0.71 34.46
CA TYR A 505 -4.98 -0.87 35.80
C TYR A 505 -3.49 -1.20 35.77
N SER A 506 -2.75 -0.58 36.70
CA SER A 506 -1.38 -0.90 37.09
C SER A 506 -1.25 -0.77 38.61
N TYR A 507 -0.10 -1.09 39.20
CA TYR A 507 0.12 -0.90 40.63
C TYR A 507 1.56 -0.52 40.95
N ALA A 508 1.77 0.09 42.10
CA ALA A 508 3.07 0.25 42.75
C ALA A 508 3.04 -0.38 44.14
N LEU A 509 4.21 -0.59 44.77
CA LEU A 509 4.27 -1.12 46.15
C LEU A 509 3.90 -0.06 47.21
N GLU A 510 4.02 1.21 46.85
CA GLU A 510 3.66 2.36 47.66
C GLU A 510 3.21 3.52 46.77
N ARG A 511 2.48 4.49 47.36
CA ARG A 511 1.98 5.65 46.62
C ARG A 511 3.16 6.46 46.07
N GLY A 512 3.15 6.71 44.77
CA GLY A 512 4.20 7.46 44.08
C GLY A 512 5.49 6.68 43.85
N GLY A 513 5.51 5.37 44.19
CA GLY A 513 6.60 4.48 43.77
C GLY A 513 6.48 4.09 42.29
N ASP A 514 7.50 3.38 41.81
CA ASP A 514 7.57 2.92 40.42
C ASP A 514 6.38 2.03 40.05
N THR A 515 5.78 2.31 38.90
CA THR A 515 4.71 1.48 38.35
C THR A 515 5.24 0.12 37.95
N ILE A 516 4.61 -0.92 38.49
CA ILE A 516 4.88 -2.32 38.21
C ILE A 516 3.85 -2.82 37.19
N GLU A 517 4.37 -3.46 36.14
CA GLU A 517 3.60 -4.13 35.10
C GLU A 517 4.22 -5.52 34.84
N PRO A 518 3.44 -6.50 34.35
CA PRO A 518 3.96 -7.82 33.99
C PRO A 518 5.01 -7.73 32.88
N ASP A 519 6.04 -8.57 32.95
CA ASP A 519 6.99 -8.71 31.85
C ASP A 519 6.31 -9.37 30.64
N LEU A 520 6.17 -8.62 29.54
CA LEU A 520 5.47 -9.04 28.34
C LEU A 520 6.39 -8.95 27.12
N PRO A 521 6.39 -9.97 26.24
CA PRO A 521 7.20 -9.94 25.03
C PRO A 521 6.64 -8.91 24.04
N ARG A 522 7.51 -8.43 23.14
CA ARG A 522 7.07 -7.67 21.97
C ARG A 522 6.23 -8.53 21.03
N ALA A 523 4.93 -8.30 21.02
CA ALA A 523 3.98 -9.05 20.20
C ALA A 523 2.64 -8.31 20.06
N ILE A 524 1.83 -8.76 19.10
CA ILE A 524 0.43 -8.38 18.95
C ILE A 524 -0.45 -9.62 19.14
N SER A 525 -1.49 -9.51 19.97
CA SER A 525 -2.48 -10.57 20.15
C SER A 525 -3.87 -10.12 19.75
N VAL A 526 -4.54 -10.86 18.88
CA VAL A 526 -5.95 -10.66 18.53
C VAL A 526 -6.80 -11.24 19.66
N LEU A 527 -7.52 -10.38 20.39
CA LEU A 527 -8.33 -10.80 21.51
C LEU A 527 -9.70 -11.32 21.03
N ALA A 528 -10.13 -12.40 21.67
CA ALA A 528 -11.48 -12.94 21.62
C ALA A 528 -11.99 -13.18 23.04
N GLU A 529 -13.28 -12.95 23.26
CA GLU A 529 -13.95 -13.11 24.54
C GLU A 529 -14.95 -14.28 24.47
N GLU A 530 -15.72 -14.47 25.54
CA GLU A 530 -16.80 -15.46 25.60
C GLU A 530 -17.77 -15.36 24.41
N ASP A 531 -18.44 -16.48 24.13
CA ASP A 531 -19.49 -16.58 23.12
C ASP A 531 -19.06 -16.17 21.70
N GLY A 532 -17.75 -16.24 21.41
CA GLY A 532 -17.18 -15.93 20.09
C GLY A 532 -17.09 -14.44 19.78
N LEU A 533 -17.17 -13.58 20.80
CA LEU A 533 -17.06 -12.14 20.62
C LEU A 533 -15.62 -11.75 20.24
N ALA A 534 -15.46 -11.07 19.12
CA ALA A 534 -14.21 -10.47 18.69
C ALA A 534 -13.93 -9.19 19.50
N SER A 535 -12.69 -8.99 19.95
CA SER A 535 -12.30 -7.88 20.85
C SER A 535 -11.16 -7.04 20.27
N ALA A 536 -10.30 -6.44 21.08
CA ALA A 536 -9.24 -5.53 20.63
C ALA A 536 -8.00 -6.25 20.04
N LEU A 537 -7.09 -5.47 19.44
CA LEU A 537 -5.70 -5.90 19.24
C LEU A 537 -4.88 -5.52 20.48
N TRP A 538 -4.25 -6.49 21.13
CA TRP A 538 -3.42 -6.28 22.31
C TRP A 538 -1.94 -6.16 21.92
N VAL A 539 -1.42 -4.94 21.98
CA VAL A 539 -0.02 -4.61 21.67
C VAL A 539 0.77 -4.65 22.98
N THR A 540 1.89 -5.36 23.00
CA THR A 540 2.65 -5.68 24.23
C THR A 540 4.16 -5.52 24.05
N GLY A 541 4.90 -5.34 25.15
CA GLY A 541 6.36 -5.30 25.20
C GLY A 541 6.97 -3.95 24.78
N GLY A 542 6.24 -2.84 24.98
CA GLY A 542 6.75 -1.51 24.63
C GLY A 542 6.93 -1.34 23.12
N VAL A 543 6.00 -1.88 22.32
CA VAL A 543 5.93 -1.63 20.87
C VAL A 543 5.32 -0.24 20.66
N PRO A 544 6.04 0.69 19.99
CA PRO A 544 5.52 2.01 19.68
C PRO A 544 4.33 1.94 18.72
N VAL A 545 3.36 2.84 18.93
CA VAL A 545 2.21 3.02 18.03
C VAL A 545 2.18 4.47 17.56
N LEU A 546 2.22 4.68 16.25
CA LEU A 546 2.20 5.99 15.62
C LEU A 546 0.82 6.26 15.03
N ARG A 547 0.29 7.44 15.31
CA ARG A 547 -0.97 7.93 14.75
C ARG A 547 -0.79 8.30 13.28
N ALA A 548 -1.89 8.50 12.56
CA ALA A 548 -1.87 8.92 11.16
C ALA A 548 -1.39 10.37 10.98
N ASP A 549 -1.52 11.20 12.01
CA ASP A 549 -0.95 12.56 12.07
C ASP A 549 0.58 12.56 12.31
N GLY A 550 1.14 11.40 12.69
CA GLY A 550 2.55 11.16 12.94
C GLY A 550 3.01 11.39 14.37
N GLU A 551 2.12 11.83 15.25
CA GLU A 551 2.42 11.90 16.67
C GLU A 551 2.41 10.49 17.29
N PRO A 552 3.39 10.14 18.14
CA PRO A 552 3.39 8.87 18.84
C PRO A 552 2.31 8.84 19.92
N LEU A 553 1.67 7.68 20.11
CA LEU A 553 1.04 7.38 21.38
C LEU A 553 2.12 7.12 22.43
N GLU A 554 1.82 7.41 23.70
CA GLU A 554 2.67 7.02 24.82
C GLU A 554 3.02 5.53 24.69
N THR A 555 4.32 5.24 24.58
CA THR A 555 4.79 3.85 24.47
C THR A 555 4.70 3.20 25.84
N ARG A 556 3.92 2.12 25.93
CA ARG A 556 3.61 1.43 27.18
C ARG A 556 3.89 -0.05 27.08
N ASN A 557 4.05 -0.70 28.23
CA ASN A 557 4.24 -2.15 28.27
C ASN A 557 3.09 -2.89 27.60
N ARG A 558 1.85 -2.38 27.70
CA ARG A 558 0.70 -2.89 26.96
C ARG A 558 -0.35 -1.84 26.67
N MET A 559 -1.06 -2.00 25.55
CA MET A 559 -2.23 -1.22 25.17
C MET A 559 -3.15 -2.01 24.25
N THR A 560 -4.38 -1.53 24.06
CA THR A 560 -5.38 -2.19 23.20
C THR A 560 -5.87 -1.26 22.11
N LEU A 561 -5.72 -1.68 20.85
CA LEU A 561 -6.18 -0.95 19.66
C LEU A 561 -7.54 -1.46 19.19
N CYS A 562 -8.39 -0.54 18.71
CA CYS A 562 -9.71 -0.83 18.17
C CYS A 562 -9.60 -1.51 16.81
N ARG A 563 -10.29 -2.64 16.62
CA ARG A 563 -10.39 -3.29 15.30
C ARG A 563 -11.81 -3.52 14.81
N CYS A 564 -12.79 -3.01 15.55
CA CYS A 564 -14.20 -3.06 15.16
C CYS A 564 -14.64 -1.83 14.38
N GLY A 565 -13.82 -0.78 14.28
CA GLY A 565 -14.14 0.49 13.61
C GLY A 565 -14.96 1.47 14.45
N HIS A 566 -15.61 1.05 15.54
CA HIS A 566 -16.63 1.84 16.24
C HIS A 566 -16.19 2.49 17.57
N SER A 567 -14.93 2.32 18.00
CA SER A 567 -14.45 2.95 19.26
C SER A 567 -14.60 4.48 19.20
N GLY A 568 -15.18 5.06 20.24
CA GLY A 568 -15.18 6.51 20.48
C GLY A 568 -13.80 7.04 20.88
N ASN A 569 -12.85 6.17 21.18
CA ASN A 569 -11.48 6.49 21.60
C ASN A 569 -10.42 5.99 20.58
N LYS A 570 -10.72 6.00 19.27
CA LYS A 570 -9.80 5.53 18.21
C LYS A 570 -8.44 6.25 18.29
N PRO A 571 -7.30 5.56 18.07
CA PRO A 571 -7.18 4.18 17.65
C PRO A 571 -7.23 3.18 18.82
N LEU A 572 -7.40 3.64 20.07
CA LEU A 572 -7.54 2.78 21.24
C LEU A 572 -8.93 2.13 21.27
N CYS A 573 -9.02 0.96 21.89
CA CYS A 573 -10.29 0.31 22.16
C CYS A 573 -10.88 0.82 23.48
N ASP A 574 -12.18 1.09 23.48
CA ASP A 574 -12.99 1.51 24.63
C ASP A 574 -14.03 0.45 25.05
N GLY A 575 -14.04 -0.71 24.40
CA GLY A 575 -14.98 -1.79 24.66
C GLY A 575 -16.27 -1.75 23.85
N THR A 576 -16.50 -0.76 22.97
CA THR A 576 -17.71 -0.67 22.13
C THR A 576 -17.96 -1.94 21.29
N HIS A 577 -16.92 -2.73 20.99
CA HIS A 577 -17.06 -4.02 20.30
C HIS A 577 -18.05 -4.98 20.99
N ARG A 578 -18.23 -4.89 22.32
CA ARG A 578 -19.21 -5.68 23.08
C ARG A 578 -20.64 -5.24 22.80
N GLU A 579 -20.87 -3.94 22.80
CA GLU A 579 -22.20 -3.35 22.61
C GLU A 579 -22.76 -3.65 21.23
N ILE A 580 -21.89 -3.59 20.22
CA ILE A 580 -22.26 -3.90 18.82
C ILE A 580 -22.19 -5.40 18.49
N GLY A 581 -21.76 -6.24 19.44
CA GLY A 581 -21.63 -7.69 19.22
C GLY A 581 -20.64 -8.04 18.10
N PHE A 582 -19.49 -7.37 18.04
CA PHE A 582 -18.49 -7.55 16.97
C PHE A 582 -18.00 -9.01 16.90
N ARG A 583 -17.99 -9.57 15.69
CA ARG A 583 -17.59 -10.95 15.41
C ARG A 583 -16.67 -11.01 14.19
N GLU A 584 -15.84 -12.05 14.15
CA GLU A 584 -15.14 -12.44 12.94
C GLU A 584 -15.96 -13.54 12.26
N GLU A 585 -16.30 -13.34 10.99
CA GLU A 585 -16.88 -14.41 10.18
C GLU A 585 -15.87 -15.57 10.10
N THR A 586 -16.29 -16.77 10.49
CA THR A 586 -15.44 -17.95 10.36
C THR A 586 -15.65 -18.53 8.97
N PRO A 587 -14.61 -18.69 8.13
CA PRO A 587 -14.75 -19.38 6.85
C PRO A 587 -15.27 -20.81 7.14
N GLY A 588 -16.50 -21.12 6.71
CA GLY A 588 -17.11 -22.44 6.88
C GLY A 588 -18.48 -22.52 7.58
N GLN A 589 -19.17 -21.41 7.84
CA GLN A 589 -20.58 -21.41 8.29
C GLN A 589 -21.59 -20.95 7.23
N GLU A 590 -21.27 -21.06 5.94
CA GLU A 590 -22.31 -21.13 4.91
C GLU A 590 -22.80 -22.58 4.83
N GLY A 591 -23.93 -22.86 5.50
CA GLY A 591 -24.61 -24.14 5.38
C GLY A 591 -25.42 -24.51 6.61
N ARG A 592 -26.66 -24.02 6.65
CA ARG A 592 -27.86 -24.44 7.42
C ARG A 592 -28.56 -23.18 7.97
N THR A 593 -29.81 -22.83 7.68
CA THR A 593 -30.98 -23.32 6.89
C THR A 593 -32.10 -22.31 7.27
N PRO A 594 -33.30 -22.28 6.67
CA PRO A 594 -33.80 -22.94 5.46
C PRO A 594 -34.13 -21.99 4.30
#